data_AF-A0A1J6J2I8-F1
#
_entry.id   AF-A0A1J6J2I8-F1
#
_cell.length_a   1.000
_cell.length_b   1.000
_cell.length_c   1.000
_cell.angle_alpha   90.00
_cell.angle_beta   90.00
_cell.angle_gamma   90.00
#
_symmetry.space_group_name_H-M   'P 1'
#
loop_
_entity.id
_entity.type
_entity.pdbx_description
1 polymer ?
#
loop_
_entity_poly.entity_id
_entity_poly.type
_entity_poly.pdbx_seq_one_letter_code
_entity_poly.pdbx_strand_id
1 'polypeptide(L)'
;MEAPQSLIGKLYTSYSDGIHFAKPISSFRTNEVDLVRNVLQILQGFTSTLLYWDELGQRFCVRSGIYVSHLSHTSLYHVLYQFTYAATCLKMVEIRIHKVEKSVPSPPPTLRAFCCSISTWLTWLREGVLKEEMKVVNSSSLTTPTLLGLSSSLSRLVHCIRINYLVK
;
A
#
# COMPACT_ATOMS: atom_id res chain seq x y z
N MET A 1 7.94 -18.28 60.68
CA MET A 1 6.57 -18.28 60.12
C MET A 1 6.64 -17.41 58.87
N GLU A 2 6.98 -18.02 57.73
CA GLU A 2 7.20 -17.30 56.47
C GLU A 2 5.87 -17.13 55.74
N ALA A 3 5.48 -15.88 55.49
CA ALA A 3 4.29 -15.55 54.71
C ALA A 3 4.53 -15.89 53.22
N PRO A 4 3.53 -16.43 52.50
CA PRO A 4 3.73 -16.83 51.12
C PRO A 4 3.92 -15.58 50.25
N GLN A 5 5.09 -15.45 49.63
CA GLN A 5 5.35 -14.42 48.63
C GLN A 5 4.27 -14.52 47.55
N SER A 6 3.49 -13.44 47.41
CA SER A 6 2.38 -13.40 46.46
C SER A 6 2.88 -13.65 45.04
N LEU A 7 2.08 -14.36 44.23
CA LEU A 7 2.37 -14.64 42.82
C LEU A 7 2.73 -13.36 42.03
N ILE A 8 2.22 -12.20 42.48
CA ILE A 8 2.50 -10.87 41.94
C ILE A 8 3.98 -10.49 42.13
N GLY A 9 4.59 -10.82 43.27
CA GLY A 9 6.01 -10.58 43.53
C GLY A 9 6.94 -11.42 42.65
N LYS A 10 6.55 -12.66 42.34
CA LYS A 10 7.27 -13.53 41.39
C LYS A 10 7.12 -13.06 39.94
N LEU A 11 5.95 -12.53 39.56
CA LEU A 11 5.76 -11.96 38.22
C LEU A 11 6.61 -10.70 38.03
N TYR A 12 6.69 -9.82 39.04
CA TYR A 12 7.50 -8.60 38.96
C TYR A 12 9.01 -8.86 38.87
N THR A 13 9.52 -9.83 39.61
CA THR A 13 10.94 -10.23 39.53
C THR A 13 11.26 -10.97 38.23
N SER A 14 10.34 -11.79 37.72
CA SER A 14 10.52 -12.48 36.42
C SER A 14 10.43 -11.53 35.21
N TYR A 15 9.72 -10.40 35.34
CA TYR A 15 9.62 -9.39 34.27
C TYR A 15 10.76 -8.36 34.28
N SER A 16 11.49 -8.26 35.40
CA SER A 16 12.57 -7.27 35.54
C SER A 16 13.86 -7.66 34.83
N ASP A 17 13.99 -8.90 34.33
CA ASP A 17 15.29 -9.45 33.90
C ASP A 17 15.28 -10.14 32.53
N GLY A 18 14.54 -9.60 31.54
CA GLY A 18 14.86 -9.92 30.14
C GLY A 18 13.71 -10.19 29.17
N ILE A 19 12.64 -9.41 29.20
CA ILE A 19 11.91 -9.14 27.95
C ILE A 19 12.06 -7.66 27.65
N HIS A 20 13.23 -7.34 27.08
CA HIS A 20 13.32 -6.23 26.16
C HIS A 20 12.27 -6.50 25.07
N PHE A 21 11.06 -5.94 25.21
CA PHE A 21 10.32 -5.54 24.02
C PHE A 21 11.32 -4.69 23.27
N ALA A 22 11.95 -5.28 22.25
CA ALA A 22 12.94 -4.61 21.44
C ALA A 22 12.29 -3.30 21.03
N LYS A 23 12.73 -2.20 21.65
CA LYS A 23 12.19 -0.87 21.39
C LYS A 23 12.37 -0.72 19.88
N PRO A 24 11.28 -0.70 19.09
CA PRO A 24 11.41 -0.81 17.65
C PRO A 24 12.38 0.26 17.19
N ILE A 25 13.39 -0.17 16.43
CA ILE A 25 14.54 0.65 16.07
C ILE A 25 13.99 1.96 15.49
N SER A 26 14.22 3.07 16.19
CA SER A 26 13.54 4.36 15.95
C SER A 26 13.79 4.93 14.55
N SER A 27 14.77 4.40 13.81
CA SER A 27 15.08 4.74 12.43
C SER A 27 14.04 4.27 11.42
N PHE A 28 13.16 3.34 11.78
CA PHE A 28 12.13 2.78 10.90
C PHE A 28 10.71 3.30 11.18
N ARG A 29 10.59 4.30 12.07
CA ARG A 29 9.32 4.95 12.38
C ARG A 29 8.88 5.77 11.18
N THR A 30 8.02 5.18 10.35
CA THR A 30 7.41 5.89 9.22
C THR A 30 6.23 6.72 9.71
N ASN A 31 6.17 8.00 9.33
CA ASN A 31 4.99 8.82 9.53
C ASN A 31 3.84 8.27 8.69
N GLU A 32 2.63 8.23 9.23
CA GLU A 32 1.44 7.79 8.50
C GLU A 32 1.24 8.58 7.22
N VAL A 33 1.55 9.89 7.25
CA VAL A 33 1.47 10.78 6.08
C VAL A 33 2.43 10.33 4.98
N ASP A 34 3.66 9.97 5.34
CA ASP A 34 4.64 9.47 4.37
C ASP A 34 4.19 8.15 3.77
N LEU A 35 3.62 7.26 4.59
CA LEU A 35 3.10 5.98 4.13
C LEU A 35 1.92 6.17 3.15
N VAL A 36 0.98 7.07 3.46
CA VAL A 36 -0.13 7.42 2.58
C VAL A 36 0.37 7.99 1.24
N ARG A 37 1.37 8.88 1.27
CA ARG A 37 2.00 9.39 0.04
C ARG A 37 2.63 8.28 -0.80
N ASN A 38 3.36 7.36 -0.16
CA ASN A 38 3.97 6.21 -0.85
C ASN A 38 2.88 5.32 -1.50
N VAL A 39 1.76 5.09 -0.80
CA VAL A 39 0.62 4.32 -1.34
C VAL A 39 0.00 5.01 -2.57
N LEU A 40 -0.17 6.33 -2.52
CA LEU A 40 -0.69 7.11 -3.66
C LEU A 40 0.24 7.04 -4.87
N GLN A 41 1.55 7.13 -4.66
CA GLN A 41 2.56 7.04 -5.70
C GLN A 41 2.56 5.68 -6.42
N ILE A 42 2.45 4.56 -5.68
CA ILE A 42 2.37 3.24 -6.33
C ILE A 42 1.07 3.04 -7.11
N LEU A 43 -0.04 3.62 -6.66
CA LEU A 43 -1.31 3.57 -7.40
C LEU A 43 -1.26 4.37 -8.70
N GLN A 44 -0.44 5.43 -8.74
CA GLN A 44 -0.12 6.14 -9.98
C GLN A 44 0.83 5.34 -10.88
N GLY A 45 1.51 4.32 -10.34
CA GLY A 45 2.44 3.45 -11.07
C GLY A 45 3.91 3.85 -10.92
N PHE A 46 4.24 4.70 -9.94
CA PHE A 46 5.61 5.10 -9.60
C PHE A 46 6.17 4.23 -8.47
N THR A 47 7.50 4.11 -8.42
CA THR A 47 8.20 3.52 -7.28
C THR A 47 8.53 4.59 -6.25
N SER A 48 8.50 4.22 -4.98
CA SER A 48 8.75 5.13 -3.86
C SER A 48 9.81 4.57 -2.91
N THR A 49 10.09 5.31 -1.84
CA THR A 49 11.10 4.92 -0.86
C THR A 49 10.70 3.67 -0.08
N LEU A 50 9.41 3.51 0.25
CA LEU A 50 8.89 2.39 1.05
C LEU A 50 8.32 1.24 0.21
N LEU A 51 7.86 1.55 -1.01
CA LEU A 51 7.15 0.61 -1.88
C LEU A 51 7.82 0.66 -3.25
N TYR A 52 8.26 -0.48 -3.77
CA TYR A 52 9.02 -0.55 -5.04
C TYR A 52 8.43 -1.59 -5.99
N TRP A 53 8.69 -1.42 -7.28
CA TRP A 53 8.30 -2.38 -8.30
C TRP A 53 9.40 -3.44 -8.46
N ASP A 54 9.05 -4.70 -8.26
CA ASP A 54 9.90 -5.85 -8.53
C ASP A 54 9.68 -6.29 -9.98
N GLU A 55 10.66 -6.01 -10.84
CA GLU A 55 10.62 -6.36 -12.27
C GLU A 55 10.58 -7.88 -12.49
N LEU A 56 11.22 -8.66 -11.62
CA LEU A 56 11.27 -10.12 -11.74
C LEU A 56 9.94 -10.75 -11.34
N GLY A 57 9.38 -10.29 -10.21
CA GLY A 57 8.09 -10.74 -9.70
C GLY A 57 6.87 -10.09 -10.36
N GLN A 58 7.09 -9.08 -11.23
CA GLN A 58 6.05 -8.21 -11.81
C GLN A 58 5.01 -7.74 -10.80
N ARG A 59 5.48 -7.23 -9.66
CA ARG A 59 4.62 -6.83 -8.55
C ARG A 59 5.22 -5.70 -7.72
N PHE A 60 4.36 -4.92 -7.09
CA PHE A 60 4.81 -3.99 -6.06
C PHE A 60 5.10 -4.72 -4.75
N CYS A 61 6.25 -4.43 -4.17
CA CYS A 61 6.75 -5.00 -2.93
C CYS A 61 6.92 -3.90 -1.88
N VAL A 62 6.63 -4.27 -0.63
CA VAL A 62 6.85 -3.43 0.54
C VAL A 62 8.26 -3.66 1.05
N ARG A 63 9.03 -2.59 1.32
CA ARG A 63 10.34 -2.73 1.97
C ARG A 63 10.17 -3.29 3.39
N SER A 64 11.06 -4.18 3.79
CA SER A 64 11.05 -4.74 5.14
C SER A 64 11.32 -3.68 6.19
N GLY A 65 10.67 -3.81 7.35
CA GLY A 65 10.93 -2.97 8.52
C GLY A 65 10.04 -1.74 8.67
N ILE A 66 9.01 -1.56 7.83
CA ILE A 66 8.04 -0.47 8.03
C ILE A 66 7.28 -0.66 9.34
N TYR A 67 7.24 0.39 10.16
CA TYR A 67 6.54 0.39 11.43
C TYR A 67 5.74 1.70 11.63
N VAL A 68 4.48 1.55 12.07
CA VAL A 68 3.58 2.66 12.39
C VAL A 68 3.12 2.53 13.84
N SER A 69 3.15 3.64 14.59
CA SER A 69 2.96 3.64 16.05
C SER A 69 1.60 3.11 16.53
N HIS A 70 0.57 3.13 15.69
CA HIS A 70 -0.83 2.84 16.05
C HIS A 70 -1.40 1.58 15.38
N LEU A 71 -0.59 0.83 14.60
CA LEU A 71 -1.01 -0.43 13.97
C LEU A 71 -0.05 -1.56 14.32
N SER A 72 -0.60 -2.76 14.50
CA SER A 72 0.22 -3.97 14.56
C SER A 72 0.88 -4.22 13.20
N HIS A 73 2.03 -4.90 13.21
CA HIS A 73 2.75 -5.28 12.00
C HIS A 73 1.85 -6.09 11.04
N THR A 74 1.06 -7.02 11.56
CA THR A 74 0.16 -7.86 10.73
C THR A 74 -0.94 -7.04 10.06
N SER A 75 -1.62 -6.15 10.80
CA SER A 75 -2.69 -5.31 10.25
C SER A 75 -2.15 -4.32 9.22
N LEU A 76 -0.99 -3.72 9.49
CA LEU A 76 -0.33 -2.80 8.56
C LEU A 76 -0.04 -3.49 7.22
N TYR A 77 0.61 -4.65 7.25
CA TYR A 77 0.93 -5.39 6.03
C TYR A 77 -0.32 -5.89 5.31
N HIS A 78 -1.38 -6.26 6.03
CA HIS A 78 -2.64 -6.64 5.39
C HIS A 78 -3.25 -5.49 4.58
N VAL A 79 -3.28 -4.27 5.13
CA VAL A 79 -3.83 -3.11 4.42
C VAL A 79 -2.90 -2.70 3.27
N LEU A 80 -1.58 -2.67 3.49
CA LEU A 80 -0.61 -2.39 2.42
C LEU A 80 -0.67 -3.43 1.30
N TYR A 81 -0.95 -4.69 1.63
CA TYR A 81 -1.12 -5.75 0.63
C TYR A 81 -2.28 -5.45 -0.31
N GLN A 82 -3.41 -4.94 0.19
CA GLN A 82 -4.55 -4.59 -0.67
C GLN A 82 -4.19 -3.49 -1.68
N PHE A 83 -3.45 -2.47 -1.23
CA PHE A 83 -3.01 -1.38 -2.11
C PHE A 83 -1.93 -1.81 -3.09
N THR A 84 -0.92 -2.56 -2.64
CA THR A 84 0.15 -3.08 -3.52
C THR A 84 -0.39 -4.05 -4.55
N TYR A 85 -1.36 -4.88 -4.18
CA TYR A 85 -2.08 -5.75 -5.12
C TYR A 85 -2.83 -4.93 -6.17
N ALA A 86 -3.62 -3.93 -5.76
CA ALA A 86 -4.35 -3.06 -6.68
C ALA A 86 -3.40 -2.31 -7.64
N ALA A 87 -2.32 -1.73 -7.11
CA ALA A 87 -1.28 -1.06 -7.90
C ALA A 87 -0.62 -2.03 -8.90
N THR A 88 -0.36 -3.27 -8.49
CA THR A 88 0.22 -4.30 -9.36
C THR A 88 -0.70 -4.61 -10.52
N CYS A 89 -2.00 -4.81 -10.25
CA CYS A 89 -3.01 -5.03 -11.28
C CYS A 89 -3.03 -3.90 -12.30
N LEU A 90 -2.99 -2.64 -11.86
CA LEU A 90 -2.95 -1.46 -12.73
C LEU A 90 -1.68 -1.43 -13.59
N LYS A 91 -0.51 -1.66 -12.97
CA LYS A 91 0.78 -1.65 -13.68
C LYS A 91 0.86 -2.76 -14.72
N MET A 92 0.33 -3.94 -14.40
CA MET A 92 0.25 -5.06 -15.33
C MET A 92 -0.62 -4.76 -16.54
N VAL A 93 -1.78 -4.11 -16.33
CA VAL A 93 -2.63 -3.68 -17.45
C VAL A 93 -1.91 -2.66 -18.33
N GLU A 94 -1.23 -1.68 -17.73
CA GLU A 94 -0.40 -0.71 -18.46
C GLU A 94 0.69 -1.41 -19.31
N ILE A 95 1.43 -2.36 -18.73
CA ILE A 95 2.46 -3.13 -19.45
C ILE A 95 1.84 -3.92 -20.61
N ARG A 96 0.66 -4.51 -20.41
CA ARG A 96 -0.04 -5.29 -21.46
C ARG A 96 -0.49 -4.41 -22.62
N ILE A 97 -1.06 -3.25 -22.34
CA ILE A 97 -1.43 -2.25 -23.36
C ILE A 97 -0.19 -1.86 -24.15
N HIS A 98 0.89 -1.50 -23.46
CA HIS A 98 2.11 -1.05 -24.12
C HIS A 98 2.75 -2.14 -24.99
N LYS A 99 2.64 -3.41 -24.57
CA LYS A 99 3.06 -4.57 -25.35
C LYS A 99 2.21 -4.79 -26.61
N VAL A 100 0.90 -4.55 -26.52
CA VAL A 100 -0.03 -4.63 -27.67
C VAL A 100 0.23 -3.49 -28.65
N GLU A 101 0.49 -2.27 -28.18
CA GLU A 101 0.81 -1.13 -29.04
C GLU A 101 2.12 -1.32 -29.80
N LYS A 102 3.11 -1.94 -29.16
CA LYS A 102 4.42 -2.24 -29.73
C LYS A 102 4.48 -3.58 -30.48
N SER A 103 3.39 -4.33 -30.58
CA SER A 103 3.41 -5.64 -31.24
C SER A 103 3.62 -5.49 -32.74
N VAL A 104 4.38 -6.43 -33.31
CA VAL A 104 4.53 -6.60 -34.77
C VAL A 104 4.07 -8.01 -35.12
N PRO A 105 3.10 -8.19 -36.03
CA PRO A 105 2.39 -7.17 -36.80
C PRO A 105 1.46 -6.29 -35.94
N SER A 106 1.03 -5.16 -36.50
CA SER A 106 0.19 -4.19 -35.80
C SER A 106 -1.10 -4.82 -35.27
N PRO A 107 -1.58 -4.38 -34.09
CA PRO A 107 -2.77 -4.96 -33.50
C PRO A 107 -4.02 -4.72 -34.36
N PRO A 108 -5.00 -5.64 -34.36
CA PRO A 108 -6.28 -5.44 -35.02
C PRO A 108 -6.98 -4.15 -34.55
N PRO A 109 -7.77 -3.48 -35.41
CA PRO A 109 -8.42 -2.19 -35.07
C PRO A 109 -9.35 -2.30 -33.86
N THR A 110 -10.00 -3.45 -33.66
CA THR A 110 -10.84 -3.73 -32.48
C THR A 110 -10.03 -3.82 -31.19
N LEU A 111 -8.90 -4.53 -31.23
CA LEU A 111 -7.97 -4.63 -30.09
C LEU A 111 -7.37 -3.26 -29.75
N ARG A 112 -7.06 -2.47 -30.78
CA ARG A 112 -6.56 -1.09 -30.60
C ARG A 112 -7.60 -0.19 -29.93
N ALA A 113 -8.85 -0.22 -30.40
CA ALA A 113 -9.93 0.55 -29.79
C ALA A 113 -10.14 0.16 -28.31
N PHE A 114 -10.11 -1.13 -28.01
CA PHE A 114 -10.19 -1.65 -26.65
C PHE A 114 -9.03 -1.16 -25.77
N CYS A 115 -7.79 -1.21 -26.27
CA CYS A 115 -6.63 -0.69 -25.55
C CYS A 115 -6.76 0.82 -25.30
N CYS A 116 -7.23 1.60 -26.29
CA CYS A 116 -7.49 3.03 -26.10
C CYS A 116 -8.52 3.28 -25.00
N SER A 117 -9.63 2.52 -24.96
CA SER A 117 -10.63 2.65 -23.90
C SER A 117 -10.06 2.34 -22.51
N ILE A 118 -9.24 1.29 -22.38
CA ILE A 118 -8.59 0.97 -21.10
C ILE A 118 -7.57 2.04 -20.72
N SER A 119 -6.78 2.56 -21.68
CA SER A 119 -5.84 3.66 -21.42
C SER A 119 -6.55 4.90 -20.89
N THR A 120 -7.68 5.29 -21.48
CA THR A 120 -8.51 6.40 -20.97
C THR A 120 -9.02 6.11 -19.56
N TRP A 121 -9.46 4.88 -19.30
CA TRP A 121 -9.91 4.47 -17.96
C TRP A 121 -8.77 4.51 -16.93
N LEU A 122 -7.57 4.04 -17.28
CA LEU A 122 -6.38 4.12 -16.42
C LEU A 122 -6.01 5.57 -16.11
N THR A 123 -6.07 6.47 -17.09
CA THR A 123 -5.84 7.90 -16.88
C THR A 123 -6.85 8.48 -15.90
N TRP A 124 -8.14 8.19 -16.07
CA TRP A 124 -9.18 8.63 -15.15
C TRP A 124 -8.96 8.13 -13.72
N LEU A 125 -8.53 6.87 -13.53
CA LEU A 125 -8.19 6.34 -12.22
C LEU A 125 -7.01 7.11 -11.59
N ARG A 126 -5.95 7.34 -12.38
CA ARG A 126 -4.75 8.07 -11.93
C ARG A 126 -5.05 9.51 -11.56
N GLU A 127 -5.92 10.20 -12.31
CA GLU A 127 -6.40 11.54 -11.98
C GLU A 127 -7.18 11.55 -10.65
N GLY A 128 -8.01 10.54 -10.41
CA GLY A 128 -8.71 10.37 -9.13
C GLY A 128 -7.74 10.22 -7.95
N VAL A 129 -6.69 9.41 -8.11
CA VAL A 129 -5.63 9.23 -7.10
C VAL A 129 -4.81 10.51 -6.91
N LEU A 130 -4.45 11.21 -7.98
CA LEU A 130 -3.72 12.48 -7.93
C LEU A 130 -4.51 13.56 -7.18
N LYS A 131 -5.83 13.61 -7.37
CA LYS A 131 -6.70 14.52 -6.63
C LYS A 131 -6.69 14.24 -5.12
N GLU A 132 -6.65 12.98 -4.72
CA GLU A 132 -6.49 12.61 -3.31
C GLU A 132 -5.10 12.97 -2.78
N GLU A 133 -4.04 12.80 -3.59
CA GLU A 133 -2.69 13.24 -3.22
C GLU A 133 -2.60 14.76 -3.04
N MET A 134 -3.22 15.55 -3.92
CA MET A 134 -3.28 17.00 -3.77
C MET A 134 -3.98 17.43 -2.48
N LYS A 135 -4.99 16.70 -2.02
CA LYS A 135 -5.62 16.95 -0.70
C LYS A 135 -4.65 16.68 0.45
N VAL A 136 -3.88 15.59 0.36
CA VAL A 136 -2.86 15.21 1.35
C VAL A 136 -1.72 16.23 1.42
N VAL A 137 -1.33 16.82 0.29
CA VAL A 137 -0.28 17.85 0.21
C VAL A 137 -0.80 19.21 0.70
N ASN A 138 -2.04 19.57 0.37
CA ASN A 138 -2.62 20.88 0.69
C ASN A 138 -3.30 20.95 2.06
N SER A 139 -3.47 19.83 2.77
CA SER A 139 -4.05 19.81 4.12
C SER A 139 -3.07 20.43 5.12
N SER A 140 -3.12 21.75 5.25
CA SER A 140 -2.55 22.47 6.38
C SER A 140 -3.42 22.19 7.62
N SER A 141 -2.90 21.37 8.52
CA SER A 141 -3.29 21.27 9.94
C SER A 141 -4.57 20.51 10.32
N LEU A 142 -5.69 20.53 9.58
CA LEU A 142 -6.98 20.07 10.15
C LEU A 142 -7.35 18.59 9.98
N THR A 143 -6.78 17.87 9.03
CA THR A 143 -7.16 16.46 8.76
C THR A 143 -5.92 15.64 8.50
N THR A 144 -5.45 14.92 9.51
CA THR A 144 -4.32 13.99 9.34
C THR A 144 -4.77 12.89 8.37
N PRO A 145 -4.13 12.75 7.20
CA PRO A 145 -4.52 11.74 6.23
C PRO A 145 -4.16 10.37 6.80
N THR A 146 -5.18 9.54 7.01
CA THR A 146 -5.00 8.20 7.56
C THR A 146 -5.07 7.15 6.47
N LEU A 147 -4.39 6.03 6.71
CA LEU A 147 -4.37 4.91 5.77
C LEU A 147 -5.78 4.29 5.62
N LEU A 148 -6.56 4.30 6.69
CA LEU A 148 -7.96 3.90 6.70
C LEU A 148 -8.84 4.90 5.92
N GLY A 149 -8.63 6.20 6.12
CA GLY A 149 -9.32 7.25 5.37
C GLY A 149 -9.07 7.13 3.87
N LEU A 150 -7.82 6.88 3.48
CA LEU A 150 -7.46 6.59 2.09
C LEU A 150 -8.15 5.33 1.58
N SER A 151 -8.15 4.24 2.36
CA SER A 151 -8.83 2.99 1.99
C SER A 151 -10.33 3.20 1.78
N SER A 152 -10.96 4.06 2.56
CA SER A 152 -12.38 4.38 2.39
C SER A 152 -12.65 5.23 1.14
N SER A 153 -11.81 6.24 0.88
CA SER A 153 -11.90 7.12 -0.29
C SER A 153 -11.66 6.36 -1.60
N LEU A 154 -10.63 5.51 -1.59
CA LEU A 154 -10.22 4.68 -2.72
C LEU A 154 -10.95 3.33 -2.78
N SER A 155 -11.85 3.03 -1.85
CA SER A 155 -12.59 1.75 -1.81
C SER A 155 -13.27 1.46 -3.14
N ARG A 156 -13.89 2.49 -3.75
CA ARG A 156 -14.53 2.35 -5.09
C ARG A 156 -13.51 1.99 -6.19
N LEU A 157 -12.31 2.56 -6.14
CA LEU A 157 -11.24 2.33 -7.12
C LEU A 157 -10.63 0.94 -6.92
N VAL A 158 -10.28 0.59 -5.68
CA VAL A 158 -9.75 -0.72 -5.31
C VAL A 158 -10.77 -1.83 -5.61
N HIS A 159 -12.05 -1.60 -5.34
CA HIS A 159 -13.12 -2.55 -5.66
C HIS A 159 -13.29 -2.73 -7.18
N CYS A 160 -13.19 -1.65 -7.96
CA CYS A 160 -13.25 -1.72 -9.43
C CYS A 160 -12.07 -2.51 -10.03
N ILE A 161 -10.88 -2.38 -9.44
CA ILE A 161 -9.70 -3.16 -9.82
C ILE A 161 -9.85 -4.63 -9.39
N ARG A 162 -10.42 -4.88 -8.21
CA ARG A 162 -10.62 -6.23 -7.66
C ARG A 162 -11.65 -7.03 -8.44
N ILE A 163 -12.72 -6.39 -8.94
CA ILE A 163 -13.74 -7.04 -9.78
C ILE A 163 -13.16 -7.44 -11.14
N ASN A 164 -12.34 -6.59 -11.78
CA ASN A 164 -11.84 -6.86 -13.12
C ASN A 164 -10.81 -8.00 -13.19
N TYR A 165 -10.14 -8.36 -12.09
CA TYR A 165 -9.21 -9.50 -12.04
C TYR A 165 -9.83 -10.82 -11.57
N LEU A 166 -11.09 -10.81 -11.11
CA LEU A 166 -11.85 -12.01 -10.74
C LEU A 166 -12.68 -12.59 -11.89
N VAL A 167 -12.67 -11.97 -13.06
CA VAL A 167 -13.13 -12.60 -14.31
C VAL A 167 -11.96 -13.39 -14.90
N LYS A 168 -11.69 -14.54 -14.30
CA LYS A 168 -10.82 -15.60 -14.84
C LYS A 168 -11.61 -16.89 -14.88
#